data_AF-A0A7U9SAF2-F1
#
_entry.id   AF-A0A7U9SAF2-F1
#
_cell.length_a   1.000
_cell.length_b   1.000
_cell.length_c   1.000
_cell.angle_alpha   90.00
_cell.angle_beta   90.00
_cell.angle_gamma   90.00
#
_symmetry.space_group_name_H-M   'P 1'
#
loop_
_entity.id
_entity.type
_entity.pdbx_description
1 polymer ?
#
loop_
_entity_poly.entity_id
_entity_poly.type
_entity_poly.pdbx_seq_one_letter_code
_entity_poly.pdbx_strand_id
1 'polypeptide(L)'
;MKSKLLGYYDYTVILTYCGMLFAFYGILLALSQSYWESVFCLMLAGICDMFDGAVAATKTRNGREKRFGIQIDSLSDLISFGVFPGIFVYIISNKNALIGLIASVYVLCALIRLAYFNVLEEERQKLNTGKRESYLGIPVTSIAVLLPIAYLLYDCRVCKSVMCFPILLGFTGVGFLVPVEIKKPGALGKTGIIIIGFLEALGMVFFMGWDAL
;
A
#
# COMPACT_ATOMS: atom_id res chain seq x y z
N MET A 1 -4.81 -9.58 33.36
CA MET A 1 -5.70 -10.21 32.35
C MET A 1 -4.88 -11.19 31.51
N LYS A 2 -5.11 -12.50 31.62
CA LYS A 2 -4.55 -13.49 30.68
C LYS A 2 -5.39 -13.44 29.40
N SER A 3 -4.86 -12.92 28.31
CA SER A 3 -5.51 -13.09 27.00
C SER A 3 -5.47 -14.58 26.65
N LYS A 4 -6.62 -15.15 26.25
CA LYS A 4 -6.72 -16.54 25.77
C LYS A 4 -6.09 -16.73 24.37
N LEU A 5 -5.81 -15.63 23.66
CA LEU A 5 -5.12 -15.60 22.37
C LEU A 5 -3.82 -14.81 22.47
N LEU A 6 -2.87 -15.18 21.60
CA LEU A 6 -1.66 -14.40 21.32
C LEU A 6 -2.04 -13.17 20.50
N GLY A 7 -1.56 -11.98 20.90
CA GLY A 7 -1.78 -10.73 20.17
C GLY A 7 -2.62 -9.69 20.94
N TYR A 8 -2.68 -8.48 20.39
CA TYR A 8 -3.51 -7.38 20.88
C TYR A 8 -4.62 -7.12 19.86
N TYR A 9 -5.88 -7.18 20.30
CA TYR A 9 -7.06 -7.12 19.42
C TYR A 9 -7.89 -5.86 19.67
N ASP A 10 -7.20 -4.72 19.76
CA ASP A 10 -7.85 -3.43 19.91
C ASP A 10 -8.41 -2.93 18.57
N TYR A 11 -9.45 -2.08 18.63
CA TYR A 11 -10.02 -1.46 17.43
C TYR A 11 -8.98 -0.71 16.58
N THR A 12 -7.86 -0.29 17.19
CA THR A 12 -6.74 0.37 16.52
C THR A 12 -5.95 -0.52 15.57
N VAL A 13 -6.09 -1.85 15.64
CA VAL A 13 -5.42 -2.80 14.71
C VAL A 13 -6.41 -3.56 13.83
N ILE A 14 -7.70 -3.51 14.16
CA ILE A 14 -8.75 -4.15 13.35
C ILE A 14 -8.74 -3.60 11.93
N LEU A 15 -8.54 -2.29 11.78
CA LEU A 15 -8.51 -1.66 10.45
C LEU A 15 -7.34 -2.15 9.60
N THR A 16 -6.15 -2.27 10.19
CA THR A 16 -4.97 -2.89 9.55
C THR A 16 -5.26 -4.34 9.13
N TYR A 17 -5.95 -5.13 9.98
CA TYR A 17 -6.38 -6.49 9.61
C TYR A 17 -7.37 -6.50 8.44
N CYS A 18 -8.34 -5.60 8.43
CA CYS A 18 -9.27 -5.46 7.30
C CYS A 18 -8.52 -5.11 6.01
N GLY A 19 -7.57 -4.17 6.05
CA GLY A 19 -6.72 -3.80 4.92
C GLY A 19 -5.94 -5.00 4.37
N MET A 20 -5.29 -5.76 5.25
CA MET A 20 -4.58 -6.98 4.87
C MET A 20 -5.50 -8.03 4.22
N LEU A 21 -6.72 -8.22 4.75
CA LEU A 21 -7.69 -9.15 4.18
C LEU A 21 -8.18 -8.70 2.80
N PHE A 22 -8.41 -7.40 2.59
CA PHE A 22 -8.72 -6.86 1.26
C PHE A 22 -7.59 -7.12 0.28
N ALA A 23 -6.34 -6.87 0.67
CA ALA A 23 -5.19 -7.14 -0.18
C ALA A 23 -5.07 -8.63 -0.53
N PHE A 24 -5.21 -9.52 0.45
CA PHE A 24 -5.13 -10.96 0.23
C PHE A 24 -6.26 -11.43 -0.72
N TYR A 25 -7.48 -10.96 -0.52
CA TYR A 25 -8.59 -11.27 -1.42
C TYR A 25 -8.34 -10.71 -2.84
N GLY A 26 -7.78 -9.50 -2.94
CA GLY A 26 -7.35 -8.91 -4.20
C GLY A 26 -6.30 -9.75 -4.94
N ILE A 27 -5.35 -10.38 -4.23
CA ILE A 27 -4.41 -11.34 -4.83
C ILE A 27 -5.16 -12.53 -5.44
N LEU A 28 -6.14 -13.10 -4.71
CA LEU A 28 -6.95 -14.21 -5.22
C LEU A 28 -7.72 -13.83 -6.48
N LEU A 29 -8.30 -12.62 -6.52
CA LEU A 29 -8.98 -12.10 -7.71
C LEU A 29 -8.02 -11.93 -8.90
N ALA A 30 -6.80 -11.44 -8.67
CA ALA A 30 -5.78 -11.36 -9.72
C ALA A 30 -5.46 -12.75 -10.30
N LEU A 31 -5.30 -13.76 -9.43
CA LEU A 31 -5.06 -15.14 -9.84
C LEU A 31 -6.21 -15.68 -10.69
N SER A 32 -7.45 -15.33 -10.34
CA SER A 32 -8.66 -15.65 -11.11
C SER A 32 -8.87 -14.80 -12.37
N GLN A 33 -7.91 -13.92 -12.73
CA GLN A 33 -7.98 -13.00 -13.88
C GLN A 33 -9.08 -11.92 -13.76
N SER A 34 -9.65 -11.73 -12.57
CA SER A 34 -10.57 -10.64 -12.22
C SER A 34 -9.76 -9.40 -11.84
N TYR A 35 -9.14 -8.78 -12.85
CA TYR A 35 -8.18 -7.68 -12.65
C TYR A 35 -8.84 -6.43 -12.08
N TRP A 36 -10.07 -6.13 -12.51
CA TRP A 36 -10.78 -4.94 -12.09
C TRP A 36 -11.08 -4.94 -10.59
N GLU A 37 -11.69 -6.02 -10.12
CA GLU A 37 -12.03 -6.23 -8.72
C GLU A 37 -10.76 -6.35 -7.87
N SER A 38 -9.70 -6.95 -8.43
CA SER A 38 -8.39 -7.00 -7.77
C SER A 38 -7.82 -5.61 -7.51
N VAL A 39 -7.76 -4.74 -8.52
CA VAL A 39 -7.27 -3.36 -8.37
C VAL A 39 -8.15 -2.59 -7.39
N PHE A 40 -9.47 -2.79 -7.42
CA PHE A 40 -10.38 -2.17 -6.45
C PHE A 40 -10.08 -2.61 -5.01
N CYS A 41 -9.77 -3.89 -4.77
CA CYS A 41 -9.33 -4.36 -3.46
C CYS A 41 -8.01 -3.71 -3.00
N LEU A 42 -7.08 -3.43 -3.91
CA LEU A 42 -5.84 -2.69 -3.59
C LEU A 42 -6.16 -1.27 -3.09
N MET A 43 -7.12 -0.60 -3.73
CA MET A 43 -7.58 0.72 -3.31
C MET A 43 -8.22 0.67 -1.91
N LEU A 44 -9.07 -0.33 -1.65
CA LEU A 44 -9.68 -0.51 -0.33
C LEU A 44 -8.61 -0.75 0.76
N ALA A 45 -7.58 -1.54 0.47
CA ALA A 45 -6.46 -1.73 1.39
C ALA A 45 -5.72 -0.41 1.67
N GLY A 46 -5.47 0.40 0.62
CA GLY A 46 -4.88 1.74 0.77
C GLY A 46 -5.73 2.71 1.59
N ILE A 47 -7.06 2.63 1.46
CA ILE A 47 -7.99 3.41 2.28
C ILE A 47 -7.89 3.00 3.75
N CYS A 48 -7.87 1.70 4.05
CA CYS A 48 -7.72 1.20 5.41
C CYS A 48 -6.42 1.71 6.07
N ASP A 49 -5.29 1.62 5.36
CA ASP A 49 -3.98 2.14 5.80
C ASP A 49 -4.01 3.65 6.08
N MET A 50 -4.60 4.45 5.18
CA MET A 50 -4.66 5.90 5.39
C MET A 50 -5.42 6.29 6.67
N PHE A 51 -6.42 5.50 7.05
CA PHE A 51 -7.23 5.74 8.24
C PHE A 51 -6.69 5.07 9.51
N ASP A 52 -5.88 4.02 9.43
CA ASP A 52 -5.43 3.29 10.62
C ASP A 52 -4.49 4.12 11.51
N GLY A 53 -3.65 4.97 10.93
CA GLY A 53 -2.80 5.90 11.68
C GLY A 53 -3.62 6.96 12.42
N ALA A 54 -4.74 7.42 11.84
CA ALA A 54 -5.66 8.35 12.49
C ALA A 54 -6.42 7.66 13.64
N VAL A 55 -6.90 6.44 13.42
CA VAL A 55 -7.58 5.62 14.45
C VAL A 55 -6.63 5.22 15.57
N ALA A 56 -5.38 4.88 15.26
CA ALA A 56 -4.37 4.55 16.26
C ALA A 56 -4.01 5.75 17.15
N ALA A 57 -4.15 6.97 16.64
CA ALA A 57 -3.90 8.20 17.37
C ALA A 57 -5.02 8.60 18.35
N THR A 58 -6.23 8.03 18.24
CA THR A 58 -7.35 8.36 19.14
C THR A 58 -7.26 7.65 20.50
N LYS A 59 -6.47 6.59 20.60
CA LYS A 59 -6.32 5.80 21.84
C LYS A 59 -4.97 6.05 22.50
N THR A 60 -4.98 6.28 23.81
CA THR A 60 -3.78 6.15 24.65
C THR A 60 -3.44 4.67 24.79
N ARG A 61 -2.38 4.22 24.09
CA ARG A 61 -1.92 2.83 24.06
C ARG A 61 -0.77 2.60 25.04
N ASN A 62 -0.74 1.43 25.66
CA ASN A 62 0.41 1.02 26.45
C ASN A 62 1.64 0.81 25.54
N GLY A 63 2.86 0.96 26.07
CA GLY A 63 4.08 0.86 25.26
C GLY A 63 4.24 -0.46 24.47
N ARG A 64 3.69 -1.58 24.98
CA ARG A 64 3.67 -2.85 24.24
C ARG A 64 2.63 -2.88 23.11
N GLU A 65 1.43 -2.35 23.33
CA GLU A 65 0.36 -2.26 22.33
C GLU A 65 0.79 -1.38 21.15
N LYS A 66 1.51 -0.29 21.43
CA LYS A 66 2.04 0.61 20.40
C LYS A 66 3.10 -0.09 19.53
N ARG A 67 4.08 -0.75 20.16
CA ARG A 67 5.12 -1.52 19.43
C ARG A 67 4.52 -2.65 18.61
N PHE A 68 3.55 -3.38 19.17
CA PHE A 68 2.84 -4.43 18.43
C PHE A 68 2.09 -3.84 17.22
N GLY A 69 1.40 -2.71 17.41
CA GLY A 69 0.73 -1.98 16.34
C GLY A 69 1.66 -1.65 15.17
N ILE A 70 2.85 -1.11 15.46
CA ILE A 70 3.83 -0.76 14.42
C ILE A 70 4.31 -1.99 13.65
N GLN A 71 4.57 -3.10 14.35
CA GLN A 71 5.03 -4.32 13.69
C GLN A 71 3.95 -4.95 12.81
N ILE A 72 2.69 -4.99 13.29
CA ILE A 72 1.61 -5.58 12.52
C ILE A 72 1.24 -4.74 11.30
N ASP A 73 1.31 -3.41 11.43
CA ASP A 73 1.15 -2.44 10.36
C ASP A 73 2.14 -2.68 9.23
N SER A 74 3.44 -2.71 9.52
CA SER A 74 4.45 -2.96 8.48
C SER A 74 4.39 -4.34 7.85
N LEU A 75 3.97 -5.37 8.59
CA LEU A 75 3.76 -6.71 8.02
C LEU A 75 2.55 -6.70 7.08
N SER A 76 1.48 -6.01 7.46
CA SER A 76 0.30 -5.79 6.62
C SER A 76 0.66 -5.00 5.35
N ASP A 77 1.46 -3.94 5.48
CA ASP A 77 1.93 -3.12 4.37
C ASP A 77 2.77 -3.90 3.37
N LEU A 78 3.65 -4.77 3.87
CA LEU A 78 4.46 -5.61 3.00
C LEU A 78 3.57 -6.51 2.13
N ILE A 79 2.53 -7.10 2.72
CA ILE A 79 1.57 -7.94 1.98
C ILE A 79 0.75 -7.08 1.01
N SER A 80 0.23 -5.95 1.50
CA SER A 80 -0.76 -5.13 0.79
C SER A 80 -0.16 -4.30 -0.34
N PHE A 81 1.05 -3.77 -0.15
CA PHE A 81 1.68 -2.82 -1.07
C PHE A 81 3.00 -3.34 -1.64
N GLY A 82 3.62 -4.36 -1.05
CA GLY A 82 4.76 -5.07 -1.63
C GLY A 82 4.33 -6.27 -2.47
N VAL A 83 3.84 -7.30 -1.79
CA VAL A 83 3.55 -8.61 -2.39
C VAL A 83 2.39 -8.54 -3.37
N PHE A 84 1.29 -7.90 -2.98
CA PHE A 84 0.09 -7.85 -3.83
C PHE A 84 0.37 -7.18 -5.19
N PRO A 85 0.91 -5.95 -5.27
CA PRO A 85 1.26 -5.35 -6.57
C PRO A 85 2.28 -6.18 -7.36
N GLY A 86 3.26 -6.80 -6.71
CA GLY A 86 4.23 -7.69 -7.37
C GLY A 86 3.55 -8.87 -8.07
N ILE A 87 2.62 -9.53 -7.38
CA ILE A 87 1.84 -10.66 -7.95
C ILE A 87 0.91 -10.17 -9.05
N PHE A 88 0.17 -9.08 -8.82
CA PHE A 88 -0.75 -8.51 -9.81
C PHE A 88 -0.03 -8.21 -11.12
N VAL A 89 1.10 -7.51 -11.07
CA VAL A 89 1.89 -7.14 -12.25
C VAL A 89 2.47 -8.37 -12.95
N TYR A 90 2.92 -9.38 -12.19
CA TYR A 90 3.38 -10.64 -12.77
C TYR A 90 2.28 -11.33 -13.58
N ILE A 91 1.06 -11.35 -13.06
CA ILE A 91 -0.08 -12.02 -13.69
C ILE A 91 -0.54 -11.27 -14.94
N ILE A 92 -0.75 -9.95 -14.86
CA ILE A 92 -1.28 -9.15 -15.98
C ILE A 92 -0.26 -9.00 -17.12
N SER A 93 1.04 -9.13 -16.84
CA SER A 93 2.11 -8.84 -17.79
C SER A 93 2.71 -10.10 -18.47
N ASN A 94 1.92 -11.15 -18.72
CA ASN A 94 2.36 -12.40 -19.40
C ASN A 94 3.25 -13.37 -18.59
N LYS A 95 3.43 -13.17 -17.28
CA LYS A 95 4.03 -14.19 -16.38
C LYS A 95 5.41 -14.72 -16.80
N ASN A 96 6.24 -13.88 -17.43
CA ASN A 96 7.58 -14.30 -17.87
C ASN A 96 8.64 -14.15 -16.76
N ALA A 97 9.80 -14.79 -16.95
CA ALA A 97 10.86 -14.81 -15.95
C ALA A 97 11.42 -13.41 -15.61
N LEU A 98 11.52 -12.53 -16.61
CA LEU A 98 12.00 -11.16 -16.41
C LEU A 98 11.07 -10.36 -15.50
N ILE A 99 9.77 -10.49 -15.69
CA ILE A 99 8.77 -9.80 -14.87
C ILE A 99 8.72 -10.40 -13.47
N GLY A 100 8.85 -11.72 -13.35
CA GLY A 100 9.01 -12.38 -12.04
C GLY A 100 10.22 -11.83 -11.27
N LEU A 101 11.34 -11.59 -11.97
CA LEU A 101 12.52 -10.97 -11.37
C LEU A 101 12.26 -9.52 -10.93
N ILE A 102 11.65 -8.70 -11.79
CA ILE A 102 11.31 -7.31 -11.46
C ILE A 102 10.36 -7.25 -10.25
N ALA A 103 9.32 -8.08 -10.22
CA ALA A 103 8.39 -8.16 -9.11
C ALA A 103 9.09 -8.60 -7.80
N SER A 104 10.00 -9.57 -7.88
CA SER A 104 10.77 -10.04 -6.72
C SER A 104 11.67 -8.94 -6.15
N VAL A 105 12.36 -8.18 -7.02
CA VAL A 105 13.19 -7.04 -6.62
C VAL A 105 12.33 -5.93 -6.02
N TYR A 106 11.16 -5.63 -6.60
CA TYR A 106 10.21 -4.66 -6.05
C TYR A 106 9.77 -5.02 -4.61
N VAL A 107 9.41 -6.28 -4.36
CA VAL A 107 9.04 -6.77 -3.01
C VAL A 107 10.22 -6.61 -2.04
N LEU A 108 11.45 -6.90 -2.48
CA LEU A 108 12.65 -6.70 -1.67
C LEU A 108 12.87 -5.21 -1.33
N CYS A 109 12.69 -4.31 -2.30
CA CYS A 109 12.77 -2.86 -2.06
C CYS A 109 11.74 -2.40 -1.01
N ALA A 110 10.49 -2.88 -1.11
CA ALA A 110 9.44 -2.57 -0.14
C ALA A 110 9.80 -3.09 1.28
N LEU A 111 10.33 -4.32 1.37
CA LEU A 111 10.77 -4.92 2.63
C LEU A 111 11.91 -4.13 3.29
N ILE A 112 12.94 -3.77 2.52
CA ILE A 112 14.08 -2.98 3.02
C ILE A 112 13.59 -1.62 3.53
N ARG A 113 12.72 -0.96 2.77
CA ARG A 113 12.12 0.32 3.16
C ARG A 113 11.38 0.20 4.50
N LEU A 114 10.43 -0.73 4.60
CA LEU A 114 9.61 -0.91 5.81
C LEU A 114 10.49 -1.22 7.03
N ALA A 115 11.48 -2.10 6.90
CA ALA A 115 12.41 -2.40 7.97
C ALA A 115 13.21 -1.17 8.43
N TYR A 116 13.71 -0.37 7.49
CA TYR A 116 14.47 0.85 7.79
C TYR A 116 13.62 1.88 8.56
N PHE A 117 12.38 2.14 8.12
CA PHE A 117 11.49 3.08 8.81
C PHE A 117 11.01 2.56 10.17
N ASN A 118 10.87 1.26 10.35
CA ASN A 118 10.53 0.68 11.65
C ASN A 118 11.61 0.90 12.71
N VAL A 119 12.89 0.73 12.33
CA VAL A 119 14.01 1.01 13.24
C VAL A 119 14.03 2.51 13.61
N LEU A 120 13.88 3.39 12.62
CA LEU A 120 13.85 4.84 12.87
C LEU A 120 12.71 5.28 13.79
N GLU A 121 11.52 4.68 13.64
CA GLU A 121 10.38 4.98 14.51
C GLU A 121 10.58 4.44 15.93
N GLU A 122 11.23 3.28 16.10
CA GLU A 122 11.58 2.74 17.42
C GLU A 122 12.60 3.62 18.15
N GLU A 123 13.67 4.05 17.46
CA GLU A 123 14.67 4.98 18.01
C GLU A 123 14.02 6.30 18.43
N ARG A 124 13.10 6.82 17.62
CA ARG A 124 12.36 8.05 17.94
C ARG A 124 11.53 7.92 19.21
N GLN A 125 10.86 6.78 19.41
CA GLN A 125 10.07 6.55 20.62
C GLN A 125 10.93 6.54 21.89
N LYS A 126 12.22 6.21 21.78
CA LYS A 126 13.18 6.29 22.89
C LYS A 126 13.65 7.71 23.17
N LEU A 127 13.70 8.58 22.15
CA LEU A 127 14.27 9.93 22.23
C LEU A 127 13.28 11.03 22.67
N ASN A 128 11.97 10.77 22.80
CA ASN A 128 10.93 11.75 23.20
C ASN A 128 10.95 13.10 22.41
N THR A 129 11.52 13.11 21.21
CA THR A 129 11.64 14.32 20.39
C THR A 129 10.36 14.59 19.59
N GLY A 130 9.96 15.87 19.55
CA GLY A 130 8.69 16.38 18.99
C GLY A 130 8.41 16.09 17.50
N LYS A 131 7.36 16.71 16.97
CA LYS A 131 6.84 16.51 15.59
C LYS A 131 7.92 16.82 14.53
N ARG A 132 8.14 15.90 13.56
CA ARG A 132 8.97 16.17 12.36
C ARG A 132 8.30 17.15 11.40
N GLU A 133 9.13 17.99 10.77
CA GLU A 133 8.78 18.84 9.62
C GLU A 133 9.06 18.20 8.24
N SER A 134 9.82 17.08 8.18
CA SER A 134 10.20 16.41 6.90
C SER A 134 10.10 14.88 6.96
N TYR A 135 9.68 14.26 5.85
CA TYR A 135 9.66 12.80 5.63
C TYR A 135 10.74 12.41 4.63
N LEU A 136 11.28 11.19 4.77
CA LEU A 136 12.27 10.63 3.86
C LEU A 136 11.60 9.59 2.94
N GLY A 137 11.80 9.71 1.64
CA GLY A 137 11.36 8.79 0.59
C GLY A 137 9.84 8.65 0.38
N ILE A 138 9.46 7.94 -0.69
CA ILE A 138 8.06 7.74 -1.11
C ILE A 138 7.43 6.55 -0.35
N PRO A 139 6.30 6.71 0.35
CA PRO A 139 5.68 5.62 1.12
C PRO A 139 5.28 4.42 0.23
N VAL A 140 5.34 3.20 0.77
CA VAL A 140 4.95 1.99 0.01
C VAL A 140 3.49 2.06 -0.46
N THR A 141 2.65 2.71 0.34
CA THR A 141 1.21 2.92 0.10
C THR A 141 0.92 3.74 -1.17
N SER A 142 1.91 4.46 -1.71
CA SER A 142 1.79 5.17 -2.99
C SER A 142 1.36 4.26 -4.15
N ILE A 143 1.72 2.98 -4.11
CA ILE A 143 1.33 2.02 -5.15
C ILE A 143 -0.18 1.79 -5.21
N ALA A 144 -0.90 2.00 -4.10
CA ALA A 144 -2.36 1.89 -4.03
C ALA A 144 -3.10 3.01 -4.79
N VAL A 145 -2.37 4.02 -5.25
CA VAL A 145 -2.87 5.08 -6.15
C VAL A 145 -2.27 4.91 -7.54
N LEU A 146 -0.95 4.72 -7.63
CA LEU A 146 -0.26 4.65 -8.92
C LEU A 146 -0.67 3.45 -9.78
N LEU A 147 -0.90 2.28 -9.17
CA LEU A 147 -1.28 1.08 -9.91
C LEU A 147 -2.71 1.16 -10.47
N PRO A 148 -3.74 1.59 -9.70
CA PRO A 148 -5.06 1.87 -10.26
C PRO A 148 -5.06 2.87 -11.41
N ILE A 149 -4.31 3.99 -11.31
CA ILE A 149 -4.15 4.93 -12.43
C ILE A 149 -3.59 4.22 -13.66
N ALA A 150 -2.49 3.49 -13.50
CA ALA A 150 -1.85 2.79 -14.60
C ALA A 150 -2.80 1.77 -15.26
N TYR A 151 -3.62 1.10 -14.45
CA TYR A 151 -4.62 0.16 -14.90
C TYR A 151 -5.76 0.84 -15.68
N LEU A 152 -6.32 1.94 -15.16
CA LEU A 152 -7.34 2.75 -15.87
C LEU A 152 -6.81 3.28 -17.21
N LEU A 153 -5.56 3.76 -17.25
CA LEU A 153 -4.93 4.25 -18.49
C LEU A 153 -4.68 3.12 -19.51
N TYR A 154 -4.37 1.92 -19.03
CA TYR A 154 -4.23 0.73 -19.87
C TYR A 154 -5.60 0.35 -20.48
N ASP A 155 -6.63 0.31 -19.65
CA ASP A 155 -7.99 -0.07 -20.03
C ASP A 155 -8.62 0.93 -21.02
N CYS A 156 -8.46 2.23 -20.78
CA CYS A 156 -8.86 3.31 -21.69
C CYS A 156 -8.04 3.36 -23.01
N ARG A 157 -7.16 2.37 -23.26
CA ARG A 157 -6.27 2.25 -24.43
C ARG A 157 -5.31 3.43 -24.64
N VAL A 158 -5.08 4.24 -23.61
CA VAL A 158 -4.09 5.32 -23.60
C VAL A 158 -2.69 4.72 -23.55
N CYS A 159 -2.48 3.73 -22.67
CA CYS A 159 -1.23 2.99 -22.56
C CYS A 159 -1.42 1.56 -23.07
N LYS A 160 -1.14 1.29 -24.35
CA LYS A 160 -1.45 -0.01 -24.98
C LYS A 160 -0.50 -1.15 -24.58
N SER A 161 0.61 -0.85 -23.91
CA SER A 161 1.64 -1.84 -23.61
C SER A 161 1.55 -2.29 -22.16
N VAL A 162 1.37 -3.59 -21.94
CA VAL A 162 1.46 -4.24 -20.63
C VAL A 162 2.80 -4.04 -19.93
N MET A 163 3.84 -3.61 -20.66
CA MET A 163 5.15 -3.27 -20.08
C MET A 163 5.12 -2.02 -19.19
N CYS A 164 4.04 -1.23 -19.22
CA CYS A 164 3.90 -0.08 -18.32
C CYS A 164 3.92 -0.49 -16.83
N PHE A 165 3.33 -1.64 -16.48
CA PHE A 165 3.24 -2.14 -15.11
C PHE A 165 4.60 -2.55 -14.50
N PRO A 166 5.44 -3.38 -15.15
CA PRO A 166 6.77 -3.68 -14.62
C PRO A 166 7.69 -2.45 -14.59
N ILE A 167 7.55 -1.51 -15.54
CA ILE A 167 8.29 -0.24 -15.48
C ILE A 167 7.86 0.56 -14.25
N LEU A 168 6.56 0.62 -13.97
CA LEU A 168 6.03 1.27 -12.76
C LEU A 168 6.62 0.65 -11.49
N LEU A 169 6.65 -0.69 -11.37
CA LEU A 169 7.28 -1.37 -10.22
C LEU A 169 8.77 -1.06 -10.09
N GLY A 170 9.51 -1.03 -11.21
CA GLY A 170 10.92 -0.65 -11.19
C GLY A 170 11.11 0.78 -10.66
N PHE A 171 10.31 1.71 -11.17
CA PHE A 171 10.35 3.11 -10.75
C PHE A 171 10.01 3.31 -9.28
N THR A 172 8.90 2.72 -8.80
CA THR A 172 8.48 2.84 -7.39
C THR A 172 9.44 2.10 -6.46
N GLY A 173 9.96 0.94 -6.86
CA GLY A 173 10.97 0.19 -6.10
C GLY A 173 12.25 1.00 -5.87
N VAL A 174 12.73 1.71 -6.89
CA VAL A 174 13.84 2.67 -6.73
C VAL A 174 13.42 3.82 -5.80
N GLY A 175 12.24 4.41 -6.02
CA GLY A 175 11.71 5.49 -5.18
C GLY A 175 11.56 5.14 -3.69
N PHE A 176 11.38 3.86 -3.36
CA PHE A 176 11.33 3.38 -1.98
C PHE A 176 12.67 3.47 -1.26
N LEU A 177 13.78 3.34 -1.99
CA LEU A 177 15.13 3.31 -1.45
C LEU A 177 15.85 4.66 -1.54
N VAL A 178 15.47 5.52 -2.50
CA VAL A 178 16.11 6.84 -2.63
C VAL A 178 15.71 7.73 -1.45
N PRO A 179 16.69 8.31 -0.72
CA PRO A 179 16.44 9.20 0.40
C PRO A 179 16.05 10.60 -0.09
N VAL A 180 14.90 10.72 -0.75
CA VAL A 180 14.34 12.01 -1.16
C VAL A 180 13.68 12.66 0.06
N GLU A 181 14.10 13.86 0.45
CA GLU A 181 13.38 14.62 1.46
C GLU A 181 12.09 15.19 0.86
N ILE A 182 10.94 14.59 1.20
CA ILE A 182 9.63 15.07 0.78
C ILE A 182 9.07 15.92 1.91
N LYS A 183 8.89 17.22 1.62
CA LYS A 183 8.21 18.14 2.54
C LYS A 183 6.79 17.64 2.76
N LYS A 184 6.36 17.61 4.03
CA LYS A 184 5.05 17.06 4.41
C LYS A 184 3.95 17.70 3.56
N PRO A 185 3.10 16.92 2.86
CA PRO A 185 1.99 17.50 2.14
C PRO A 185 1.13 18.25 3.16
N GLY A 186 0.94 19.56 2.93
CA GLY A 186 0.05 20.39 3.72
C GLY A 186 -1.40 19.87 3.63
N ALA A 187 -2.34 20.55 4.30
CA ALA A 187 -3.75 20.18 4.23
C ALA A 187 -4.25 20.04 2.77
N LEU A 188 -3.81 20.96 1.90
CA LEU A 188 -4.08 20.95 0.46
C LEU A 188 -3.55 19.71 -0.27
N GLY A 189 -2.36 19.23 0.07
CA GLY A 189 -1.79 18.02 -0.55
C GLY A 189 -2.55 16.77 -0.13
N LYS A 190 -2.96 16.69 1.14
CA LYS A 190 -3.78 15.57 1.64
C LYS A 190 -5.15 15.55 0.98
N THR A 191 -5.82 16.70 0.86
CA THR A 191 -7.10 16.79 0.14
C THR A 191 -6.93 16.40 -1.32
N GLY A 192 -5.81 16.76 -1.96
CA GLY A 192 -5.50 16.36 -3.33
C GLY A 192 -5.44 14.84 -3.50
N ILE A 193 -4.71 14.14 -2.61
CA ILE A 193 -4.62 12.66 -2.66
C ILE A 193 -6.00 12.01 -2.46
N ILE A 194 -6.81 12.52 -1.53
CA ILE A 194 -8.17 12.00 -1.29
C ILE A 194 -9.05 12.21 -2.53
N ILE A 195 -8.99 13.39 -3.15
CA ILE A 195 -9.76 13.69 -4.37
C ILE A 195 -9.33 12.76 -5.51
N ILE A 196 -8.02 12.57 -5.70
CA ILE A 196 -7.46 11.68 -6.72
C ILE A 196 -7.98 10.25 -6.50
N GLY A 197 -7.84 9.71 -5.27
CA GLY A 197 -8.33 8.37 -4.96
C GLY A 197 -9.85 8.22 -5.12
N PHE A 198 -10.63 9.26 -4.81
CA PHE A 198 -12.08 9.25 -5.03
C PHE A 198 -12.44 9.26 -6.53
N LEU A 199 -11.75 10.08 -7.34
CA LEU A 199 -11.94 10.11 -8.79
C LEU A 199 -11.55 8.78 -9.43
N GLU A 200 -10.45 8.18 -8.98
CA GLU A 200 -10.05 6.83 -9.41
C GLU A 200 -11.10 5.80 -9.05
N ALA A 201 -11.64 5.83 -7.82
CA ALA A 201 -12.65 4.87 -7.40
C ALA A 201 -13.93 5.02 -8.22
N LEU A 202 -14.34 6.26 -8.53
CA LEU A 202 -15.45 6.53 -9.44
C LEU A 202 -15.18 6.03 -10.85
N GLY A 203 -13.98 6.27 -11.39
CA GLY A 203 -13.56 5.73 -12.68
C GLY A 203 -13.62 4.21 -12.69
N MET A 204 -13.09 3.58 -11.64
CA MET A 204 -13.17 2.14 -11.44
C MET A 204 -14.63 1.67 -11.39
N VAL A 205 -15.54 2.34 -10.70
CA VAL A 205 -16.95 1.89 -10.68
C VAL A 205 -17.65 2.11 -12.03
N PHE A 206 -17.38 3.22 -12.71
CA PHE A 206 -18.07 3.60 -13.94
C PHE A 206 -17.65 2.76 -15.16
N PHE A 207 -16.37 2.41 -15.25
CA PHE A 207 -15.85 1.55 -16.31
C PHE A 207 -15.97 0.06 -15.97
N MET A 208 -16.27 -0.30 -14.70
CA MET A 208 -16.55 -1.69 -14.32
C MET A 208 -17.74 -2.23 -15.11
N GLY A 209 -17.50 -3.27 -15.91
CA GLY A 209 -18.56 -3.90 -16.71
C GLY A 209 -18.87 -3.18 -18.03
N TRP A 210 -18.10 -2.16 -18.43
CA TRP A 210 -18.22 -1.60 -19.78
C TRP A 210 -17.82 -2.63 -20.85
N ASP A 211 -16.93 -3.57 -20.52
CA ASP A 211 -16.57 -4.70 -21.40
C ASP A 211 -17.70 -5.72 -21.61
N ALA A 212 -18.80 -5.62 -20.85
CA ALA A 212 -19.98 -6.48 -20.97
C ALA A 212 -21.12 -5.86 -21.82
N LEU A 213 -20.92 -4.66 -22.38
CA LEU A 213 -21.85 -3.92 -23.25
C LEU A 213 -21.31 -3.80 -24.69
#